data_AF-A0A497GRA0-F1
#
_entry.id   AF-A0A497GRA0-F1
#
_cell.length_a   1.000
_cell.length_b   1.000
_cell.length_c   1.000
_cell.angle_alpha   90.00
_cell.angle_beta   90.00
_cell.angle_gamma   90.00
#
_symmetry.space_group_name_H-M   'P 1'
#
loop_
_entity.id
_entity.type
_entity.pdbx_description
1 polymer ?
#
loop_
_entity_poly.entity_id
_entity_poly.type
_entity_poly.pdbx_seq_one_letter_code
_entity_poly.pdbx_strand_id
1 'polypeptide(L)'
;MGPEDKLYYTRLLAGFIVGVLEGFLGVSGIIGLIIALWAYIFTYYVARWILRIESLRECFIGGASAYFPLWLILWVLVFNLTQAPP
;
A
#
# COMPACT_ATOMS: atom_id res chain seq x y z
N MET A 1 1.99 18.06 -11.44
CA MET A 1 2.16 16.61 -11.21
C MET A 1 1.53 15.84 -12.35
N GLY A 2 2.34 15.05 -13.04
CA GLY A 2 1.88 14.17 -14.10
C GLY A 2 1.04 13.00 -13.55
N PRO A 3 0.40 12.21 -14.42
CA PRO A 3 -0.35 11.02 -14.01
C PRO A 3 0.51 10.02 -13.22
N GLU A 4 1.78 9.86 -13.62
CA GLU A 4 2.74 8.98 -12.94
C GLU A 4 3.06 9.44 -11.51
N ASP A 5 3.26 10.74 -11.30
CA ASP A 5 3.45 11.32 -9.97
C ASP A 5 2.23 11.05 -9.08
N LYS A 6 1.02 11.27 -9.62
CA LYS A 6 -0.23 11.02 -8.90
C LYS A 6 -0.36 9.56 -8.49
N LEU A 7 0.03 8.63 -9.37
CA LEU A 7 0.02 7.20 -9.06
C LEU A 7 1.03 6.86 -7.96
N TYR A 8 2.25 7.40 -8.05
CA TYR A 8 3.28 7.23 -7.02
C TYR A 8 2.76 7.68 -5.65
N TYR A 9 2.23 8.91 -5.54
CA TYR A 9 1.72 9.43 -4.27
C TYR A 9 0.48 8.69 -3.77
N THR A 10 -0.40 8.24 -4.68
CA THR A 10 -1.56 7.39 -4.32
C THR A 10 -1.10 6.10 -3.68
N ARG A 11 -0.10 5.43 -4.25
CA ARG A 11 0.46 4.19 -3.74
C ARG A 11 1.28 4.39 -2.46
N LEU A 12 2.01 5.50 -2.37
CA LEU A 12 2.69 5.88 -1.13
C LEU A 12 1.67 6.04 0.01
N LEU A 13 0.59 6.78 -0.22
CA LEU A 13 -0.48 6.98 0.77
C LEU A 13 -1.20 5.69 1.11
N ALA A 14 -1.49 4.84 0.12
CA ALA A 14 -2.10 3.54 0.35
C ALA A 14 -1.21 2.64 1.23
N GLY A 15 0.09 2.57 0.94
CA GLY A 15 1.04 1.78 1.74
C GLY A 15 1.12 2.30 3.17
N PHE A 16 1.08 3.62 3.35
CA PHE A 16 1.01 4.25 4.66
C PHE A 16 -0.23 3.83 5.44
N ILE A 17 -1.41 4.03 4.86
CA ILE A 17 -2.70 3.74 5.52
C ILE A 17 -2.81 2.25 5.86
N VAL A 18 -2.52 1.37 4.89
CA VAL A 18 -2.64 -0.08 5.08
C VAL A 18 -1.67 -0.58 6.14
N GLY A 19 -0.39 -0.15 6.09
CA GLY A 19 0.61 -0.59 7.05
C GLY A 19 0.28 -0.16 8.48
N VAL A 20 -0.15 1.10 8.66
CA VAL A 20 -0.57 1.60 9.97
C VAL A 20 -1.80 0.84 10.49
N LEU A 21 -2.81 0.63 9.65
CA LEU A 21 -4.04 -0.07 10.07
C LEU A 21 -3.75 -1.53 10.43
N GLU A 22 -2.99 -2.26 9.62
CA GLU A 22 -2.64 -3.66 9.92
C GLU A 22 -1.84 -3.79 11.21
N GLY A 23 -0.87 -2.89 11.43
CA GLY A 23 -0.07 -2.90 12.66
C GLY A 23 -0.91 -2.58 13.89
N PHE A 24 -1.74 -1.54 13.80
CA PHE A 24 -2.60 -1.12 14.91
C PHE A 24 -3.66 -2.16 15.26
N LEU A 25 -4.25 -2.83 14.27
CA LEU A 25 -5.25 -3.89 14.46
C LEU A 25 -4.63 -5.23 14.88
N GLY A 26 -3.31 -5.34 14.92
CA GLY A 26 -2.63 -6.59 15.27
C GLY A 26 -2.81 -7.71 14.24
N VAL A 27 -2.95 -7.34 12.96
CA VAL A 27 -2.98 -8.33 11.87
C VAL A 27 -1.62 -9.02 11.81
N SER A 28 -1.62 -10.36 11.77
CA SER A 28 -0.41 -11.17 11.78
C SER A 28 -0.42 -12.27 10.73
N GLY A 29 0.77 -12.77 10.40
CA GLY A 29 0.98 -13.89 9.47
C GLY A 29 0.57 -13.56 8.03
N ILE A 30 0.10 -14.58 7.31
CA ILE A 30 -0.20 -14.48 5.87
C ILE A 30 -1.38 -13.53 5.56
N ILE A 31 -2.24 -13.26 6.55
CA ILE A 31 -3.43 -12.43 6.36
C ILE A 31 -3.03 -10.98 6.02
N GLY A 32 -2.00 -10.43 6.67
CA GLY A 32 -1.51 -9.08 6.35
C GLY A 32 -1.01 -8.97 4.91
N LEU A 33 -0.26 -9.98 4.44
CA LEU A 33 0.17 -10.01 3.04
C LEU A 33 -1.01 -10.04 2.06
N ILE A 34 -2.05 -10.82 2.35
CA ILE A 34 -3.25 -10.90 1.51
C ILE A 34 -3.95 -9.54 1.45
N ILE A 35 -4.14 -8.87 2.59
CA ILE A 35 -4.78 -7.55 2.66
C ILE A 35 -3.95 -6.52 1.87
N ALA A 36 -2.64 -6.51 2.05
CA ALA A 36 -1.75 -5.62 1.32
C ALA A 36 -1.80 -5.82 -0.19
N LEU A 37 -1.89 -7.06 -0.67
CA LEU A 37 -2.05 -7.37 -2.10
C LEU A 37 -3.40 -6.89 -2.63
N TRP A 38 -4.49 -7.12 -1.89
CA TRP A 38 -5.82 -6.64 -2.26
C TRP A 38 -5.89 -5.12 -2.31
N ALA A 39 -5.30 -4.43 -1.32
CA ALA A 39 -5.22 -2.97 -1.32
C ALA A 39 -4.35 -2.45 -2.48
N TYR A 40 -3.27 -3.14 -2.84
CA TYR A 40 -2.50 -2.81 -4.03
C TYR A 40 -3.31 -2.96 -5.32
N ILE A 41 -4.05 -4.07 -5.47
CA ILE A 41 -4.97 -4.27 -6.61
C ILE A 41 -6.06 -3.19 -6.61
N PHE A 42 -6.54 -2.74 -5.46
CA PHE A 42 -7.46 -1.61 -5.39
C PHE A 42 -6.85 -0.33 -5.97
N THR A 43 -5.56 -0.06 -5.72
CA THR A 43 -4.87 1.10 -6.33
C THR A 43 -4.82 1.04 -7.86
N TYR A 44 -4.85 -0.16 -8.47
CA TYR A 44 -4.93 -0.30 -9.93
C TYR A 44 -6.26 0.25 -10.46
N TYR A 45 -7.39 -0.03 -9.81
CA TYR A 45 -8.68 0.52 -10.22
C TYR A 45 -8.74 2.04 -10.05
N VAL A 46 -8.14 2.56 -8.97
CA VAL A 46 -7.97 4.01 -8.78
C VAL A 46 -7.13 4.61 -9.92
N ALA A 47 -6.01 3.99 -10.28
CA ALA A 47 -5.15 4.43 -11.38
C ALA A 47 -5.90 4.46 -12.72
N ARG A 48 -6.67 3.40 -13.01
CA ARG A 48 -7.36 3.23 -14.28
C ARG A 48 -8.57 4.16 -14.42
N TRP A 49 -9.40 4.26 -13.39
CA TRP A 49 -10.70 4.95 -13.50
C TRP A 49 -10.66 6.39 -13.00
N ILE A 50 -9.87 6.68 -11.96
CA ILE A 50 -9.80 8.03 -11.37
C ILE A 50 -8.67 8.83 -12.02
N LEU A 51 -7.46 8.24 -12.09
CA LEU A 51 -6.30 8.93 -12.67
C LEU A 51 -6.22 8.84 -14.20
N ARG A 52 -7.05 7.99 -14.81
CA ARG A 52 -7.14 7.77 -16.27
C ARG A 52 -5.79 7.40 -16.91
N ILE A 53 -5.00 6.60 -16.22
CA ILE A 53 -3.73 6.09 -16.77
C ILE A 53 -4.03 5.00 -17.80
N GLU A 54 -3.57 5.19 -19.03
CA GLU A 54 -3.88 4.31 -20.16
C GLU A 54 -2.97 3.07 -20.20
N SER A 55 -1.70 3.25 -19.83
CA SER A 55 -0.67 2.21 -19.81
C SER A 55 -0.95 1.18 -18.71
N LEU A 56 -1.26 -0.05 -19.12
CA LEU A 56 -1.46 -1.18 -18.19
C LEU A 56 -0.19 -1.44 -17.37
N ARG A 57 0.99 -1.32 -18.00
CA ARG A 57 2.28 -1.53 -17.35
C ARG A 57 2.50 -0.53 -16.23
N GLU A 58 2.25 0.75 -16.47
CA GLU A 58 2.34 1.78 -15.43
C GLU A 58 1.31 1.56 -14.33
N CYS A 59 0.06 1.24 -14.69
CA CYS A 59 -0.97 0.92 -13.71
C CYS A 59 -0.55 -0.25 -12.82
N PHE A 60 0.17 -1.26 -13.31
CA PHE A 60 0.58 -2.41 -12.50
C PHE A 60 1.89 -2.21 -11.74
N ILE A 61 2.90 -1.56 -12.31
CA ILE A 61 4.25 -1.50 -11.73
C ILE A 61 4.56 -0.15 -11.10
N GLY A 62 3.97 0.95 -11.60
CA GLY A 62 4.34 2.31 -11.21
C GLY A 62 4.10 2.58 -9.72
N GLY A 63 5.14 2.83 -8.93
CA GLY A 63 4.99 3.06 -7.49
C GLY A 63 4.83 1.79 -6.63
N ALA A 64 5.02 0.59 -7.20
CA ALA A 64 5.13 -0.65 -6.42
C ALA A 64 6.24 -0.58 -5.36
N SER A 65 7.40 -0.02 -5.77
CA SER A 65 8.56 0.20 -4.91
C SER A 65 8.33 1.24 -3.80
N ALA A 66 7.30 2.08 -3.92
CA ALA A 66 6.89 2.98 -2.87
C ALA A 66 5.90 2.31 -1.90
N TYR A 67 4.97 1.50 -2.43
CA TYR A 67 3.94 0.85 -1.65
C TYR A 67 4.49 -0.26 -0.74
N PHE A 68 5.11 -1.30 -1.31
CA PHE A 68 5.41 -2.53 -0.56
C PHE A 68 6.44 -2.33 0.55
N PRO A 69 7.59 -1.64 0.32
CA PRO A 69 8.54 -1.42 1.40
C PRO A 69 7.96 -0.56 2.51
N LEU A 70 7.23 0.51 2.18
CA LEU A 70 6.63 1.41 3.16
C LEU A 70 5.56 0.68 3.99
N TRP A 71 4.66 -0.04 3.34
CA TRP A 71 3.64 -0.86 3.99
C TRP A 71 4.29 -1.83 4.99
N LEU A 72 5.29 -2.59 4.56
CA LEU A 72 5.93 -3.61 5.41
C LEU A 72 6.63 -2.98 6.62
N ILE A 73 7.37 -1.89 6.40
CA ILE A 73 8.06 -1.16 7.47
C ILE A 73 7.05 -0.65 8.49
N LEU A 74 5.97 0.01 8.04
CA LEU A 74 4.96 0.58 8.93
C LEU A 74 4.16 -0.51 9.65
N TRP A 75 3.82 -1.59 8.96
CA TRP A 75 3.13 -2.72 9.56
C TRP A 75 3.93 -3.29 10.72
N VAL A 76 5.21 -3.63 10.48
CA VAL A 76 6.10 -4.17 11.52
C VAL A 76 6.32 -3.16 12.64
N LEU A 77 6.59 -1.90 12.31
CA LEU A 77 6.87 -0.86 13.31
C LEU A 77 5.66 -0.59 14.20
N VAL A 78 4.47 -0.37 13.62
CA VAL A 78 3.26 -0.11 14.39
C VAL A 78 2.85 -1.34 15.19
N PHE A 79 2.91 -2.54 14.61
CA PHE A 79 2.62 -3.78 15.34
C PHE A 79 3.51 -3.91 16.59
N ASN A 80 4.81 -3.71 16.46
CA ASN A 80 5.71 -3.80 17.61
C ASN A 80 5.48 -2.70 18.65
N LEU A 81 5.07 -1.50 18.24
CA LEU A 81 4.80 -0.40 19.17
C LEU A 81 3.47 -0.55 19.91
N THR A 82 2.47 -1.19 19.29
CA THR A 82 1.10 -1.21 19.84
C THR A 82 0.64 -2.58 20.34
N GLN A 83 1.22 -3.67 19.84
CA GLN A 83 0.77 -5.04 20.11
C GLN A 83 1.83 -5.92 20.78
N ALA A 84 3.11 -5.54 20.75
CA ALA A 84 4.13 -6.34 21.43
C ALA A 84 3.97 -6.23 22.96
N PRO A 85 4.09 -7.35 23.70
CA PRO A 85 4.15 -7.31 25.15
C PRO A 85 5.39 -6.52 25.63
N PRO A 86 5.30 -5.84 26.79
CA PRO A 86 6.43 -5.11 27.38
C PRO A 86 7.56 -6.02 27.84
#